data_AF-A0A3Y9C7J3-F1
#
_entry.id   AF-A0A3Y9C7J3-F1
#
_cell.length_a   1.000
_cell.length_b   1.000
_cell.length_c   1.000
_cell.angle_alpha   90.00
_cell.angle_beta   90.00
_cell.angle_gamma   90.00
#
_symmetry.space_group_name_H-M   'P 1'
#
loop_
_entity.id
_entity.type
_entity.pdbx_description
1 polymer ?
#
loop_
_entity_poly.entity_id
_entity_poly.type
_entity_poly.pdbx_seq_one_letter_code
_entity_poly.pdbx_strand_id
1 'polypeptide(L)'
;MFRVTCIDLEDGEFALYINGHYLASEDCSGEKLYLGDILERLSRLPGVTTETVERPVPDNDEWSWNDVADTVFPSLSSLRRSMTVAAFKQRLSEYPDDALCCGTFWLDSDFLALDSTLTQDDIDAAMELAQHCHDANDGFNWSHLQWAIDEVKRGE
;
A
#
# COMPACT_ATOMS: atom_id res chain seq x y z
N MET A 1 -2.76 -14.65 17.07
CA MET A 1 -4.00 -15.05 16.39
C MET A 1 -3.97 -14.35 15.05
N PHE A 2 -3.97 -15.11 13.96
CA PHE A 2 -3.88 -14.56 12.60
C PHE A 2 -5.30 -14.37 12.06
N ARG A 3 -5.56 -13.22 11.41
CA ARG A 3 -6.81 -12.99 10.69
C ARG A 3 -6.54 -13.11 9.21
N VAL A 4 -7.24 -14.01 8.54
CA VAL A 4 -7.23 -14.14 7.08
C VAL A 4 -8.49 -13.47 6.56
N THR A 5 -8.34 -12.46 5.71
CA THR A 5 -9.46 -11.75 5.09
C THR A 5 -9.45 -12.05 3.60
N CYS A 6 -10.58 -12.53 3.09
CA CYS A 6 -10.85 -12.69 1.67
C CYS A 6 -11.67 -11.49 1.22
N ILE A 7 -11.18 -10.72 0.25
CA ILE A 7 -11.94 -9.66 -0.40
C ILE A 7 -12.43 -10.23 -1.73
N ASP A 8 -13.74 -10.28 -1.91
CA ASP A 8 -14.42 -10.81 -3.10
C ASP A 8 -15.03 -9.64 -3.88
N LEU A 9 -14.71 -9.52 -5.16
CA LEU A 9 -15.24 -8.51 -6.06
C LEU A 9 -16.47 -9.04 -6.80
N GLU A 10 -17.36 -8.13 -7.20
CA GLU A 10 -18.64 -8.50 -7.86
C GLU A 10 -18.46 -9.24 -9.20
N ASP A 11 -17.30 -9.08 -9.85
CA ASP A 11 -16.93 -9.80 -11.07
C ASP A 11 -16.34 -11.19 -10.83
N GLY A 12 -16.15 -11.57 -9.57
CA GLY A 12 -15.60 -12.86 -9.13
C GLY A 12 -14.08 -12.85 -8.95
N GLU A 13 -13.40 -11.73 -9.16
CA GLU A 13 -12.01 -11.58 -8.73
C GLU A 13 -11.93 -11.55 -7.20
N PHE A 14 -10.90 -12.16 -6.62
CA PHE A 14 -10.75 -12.13 -5.17
C PHE A 14 -9.29 -12.10 -4.73
N ALA A 15 -9.06 -11.52 -3.55
CA ALA A 15 -7.73 -11.42 -2.95
C ALA A 15 -7.73 -11.88 -1.49
N LEU A 16 -6.64 -12.52 -1.09
CA LEU A 16 -6.39 -12.93 0.29
C LEU A 16 -5.39 -12.00 0.98
N TYR A 17 -5.68 -11.73 2.24
CA TYR A 17 -4.84 -10.94 3.13
C TYR A 17 -4.63 -11.67 4.45
N ILE A 18 -3.44 -11.58 5.02
CA ILE A 18 -3.13 -12.07 6.38
C ILE A 18 -2.80 -10.86 7.26
N ASN A 19 -3.60 -10.63 8.30
CA ASN A 19 -3.51 -9.48 9.20
C ASN A 19 -3.52 -8.13 8.47
N GLY A 20 -4.20 -8.05 7.31
CA GLY A 20 -4.22 -6.84 6.47
C GLY A 20 -3.04 -6.72 5.51
N HIS A 21 -2.11 -7.67 5.48
CA HIS A 21 -1.04 -7.72 4.49
C HIS A 21 -1.46 -8.57 3.29
N TYR A 22 -1.23 -8.06 2.09
CA TYR A 22 -1.54 -8.75 0.84
C TYR A 22 -0.79 -10.09 0.75
N LEU A 23 -1.51 -11.16 0.41
CA LEU A 23 -0.95 -12.49 0.20
C LEU A 23 -0.89 -12.83 -1.30
N ALA A 24 -2.05 -12.79 -1.97
CA ALA A 24 -2.21 -13.07 -3.39
C ALA A 24 -3.65 -12.78 -3.84
N SER A 25 -3.85 -12.58 -5.14
CA SER A 25 -5.15 -12.39 -5.80
C SER A 25 -5.32 -13.34 -6.99
N GLU A 26 -6.57 -13.59 -7.35
CA GLU A 26 -6.99 -14.36 -8.52
C GLU A 26 -7.86 -13.47 -9.41
N ASP A 27 -7.47 -13.33 -10.67
CA ASP A 27 -8.12 -12.54 -11.73
C ASP A 27 -9.03 -13.42 -12.62
N CYS A 28 -9.46 -14.57 -12.10
CA CYS A 28 -10.18 -15.60 -12.85
C CYS A 28 -9.46 -16.13 -14.13
N SER A 29 -8.17 -15.84 -14.33
CA SER A 29 -7.41 -16.28 -15.53
C SER A 29 -7.04 -17.77 -15.54
N GLY A 30 -7.25 -18.49 -14.43
CA GLY A 30 -7.24 -19.96 -14.39
C GLY A 30 -5.88 -20.62 -14.13
N GLU A 31 -4.89 -19.95 -13.52
CA GLU A 31 -3.60 -20.58 -13.21
C GLU A 31 -3.49 -21.23 -11.81
N LYS A 32 -3.46 -22.58 -11.85
CA LYS A 32 -2.73 -23.59 -11.04
C LYS A 32 -2.79 -23.65 -9.50
N LEU A 33 -3.12 -22.59 -8.77
CA LEU A 33 -3.39 -22.67 -7.33
C LEU A 33 -4.68 -21.93 -7.06
N TYR A 34 -5.77 -22.66 -6.92
CA TYR A 34 -7.06 -22.07 -6.56
C TYR A 34 -6.89 -21.39 -5.21
N LEU A 35 -6.96 -20.07 -5.16
CA LEU A 35 -6.74 -19.33 -3.91
C LEU A 35 -7.80 -19.71 -2.86
N GLY A 36 -8.95 -20.24 -3.30
CA GLY A 36 -9.94 -20.89 -2.45
C GLY A 36 -9.40 -22.10 -1.67
N ASP A 37 -8.53 -22.93 -2.26
CA ASP A 37 -7.91 -24.06 -1.56
C ASP A 37 -6.92 -23.59 -0.49
N ILE A 38 -6.22 -22.48 -0.77
CA ILE A 38 -5.31 -21.84 0.19
C ILE A 38 -6.11 -21.28 1.37
N LEU A 39 -7.20 -20.56 1.09
CA LEU A 39 -8.13 -20.06 2.11
C LEU A 39 -8.68 -21.20 2.97
N GLU A 40 -9.13 -22.29 2.33
CA GLU A 40 -9.66 -23.47 3.04
C GLU A 40 -8.60 -24.07 3.97
N ARG A 41 -7.36 -24.25 3.51
CA ARG A 41 -6.27 -24.78 4.34
C ARG A 41 -5.92 -23.86 5.49
N LEU A 42 -5.83 -22.55 5.25
CA LEU A 42 -5.55 -21.56 6.29
C LEU A 42 -6.65 -21.52 7.35
N SER A 43 -7.92 -21.64 6.94
CA SER A 43 -9.07 -21.65 7.86
C SER A 43 -9.03 -22.77 8.91
N ARG A 44 -8.36 -23.89 8.59
CA ARG A 44 -8.26 -25.07 9.45
C ARG A 44 -7.10 -24.98 10.45
N LEU A 45 -6.23 -23.97 10.34
CA LEU A 45 -5.09 -23.83 11.22
C LEU A 45 -5.51 -23.28 12.60
N PRO A 46 -4.98 -23.82 13.71
CA PRO A 46 -5.31 -23.33 15.04
C PRO A 46 -4.83 -21.89 15.22
N GLY A 47 -5.71 -21.03 15.75
CA GLY A 47 -5.42 -19.62 15.96
C GLY A 47 -5.52 -18.74 14.71
N VAL A 48 -6.09 -19.27 13.61
CA VAL A 48 -6.52 -18.50 12.45
C VAL A 48 -8.02 -18.18 12.56
N THR A 49 -8.41 -16.96 12.20
CA THR A 49 -9.81 -16.56 12.01
C THR A 49 -9.97 -16.07 10.58
N THR A 50 -11.03 -16.52 9.91
CA THR A 50 -11.32 -16.16 8.51
C THR A 50 -12.51 -15.22 8.44
N GLU A 51 -12.44 -14.24 7.54
CA GLU A 51 -13.51 -13.31 7.21
C GLU A 51 -13.57 -13.13 5.69
N THR A 52 -14.78 -13.06 5.13
CA THR A 52 -14.99 -12.74 3.71
C THR A 52 -15.75 -11.43 3.62
N VAL A 53 -15.28 -10.52 2.76
CA VAL A 53 -15.82 -9.18 2.58
C VAL A 53 -16.06 -8.94 1.09
N GLU A 54 -17.32 -8.66 0.72
CA GLU A 54 -17.69 -8.32 -0.65
C GLU A 54 -17.45 -6.82 -0.92
N ARG A 55 -16.92 -6.49 -2.11
CA ARG A 55 -16.67 -5.11 -2.57
C ARG A 55 -17.03 -4.94 -4.05
N PRO A 56 -17.47 -3.74 -4.46
CA PRO A 56 -17.62 -3.45 -5.89
C PRO A 56 -16.26 -3.37 -6.57
N VAL A 57 -16.22 -3.68 -7.86
CA VAL A 57 -15.05 -3.39 -8.70
C VAL A 57 -14.87 -1.87 -8.77
N PRO A 58 -13.68 -1.32 -8.50
CA PRO A 58 -13.45 0.11 -8.64
C PRO A 58 -13.72 0.62 -10.06
N ASP A 59 -14.32 1.81 -10.19
CA ASP A 59 -14.66 2.41 -11.49
C ASP A 59 -13.43 2.88 -12.31
N ASN A 60 -12.25 2.96 -11.68
CA ASN A 60 -11.00 3.38 -12.31
C ASN A 60 -10.29 2.19 -12.96
N ASP A 61 -10.05 2.21 -14.27
CA ASP A 61 -9.34 1.14 -14.99
C ASP A 61 -7.88 0.91 -14.53
N GLU A 62 -7.27 1.88 -13.84
CA GLU A 62 -5.91 1.78 -13.25
C GLU A 62 -5.91 1.38 -11.76
N TRP A 63 -7.03 0.84 -11.25
CA TRP A 63 -7.13 0.44 -9.85
C TRP A 63 -6.15 -0.67 -9.46
N SER A 64 -5.82 -0.71 -8.17
CA SER A 64 -5.02 -1.76 -7.54
C SER A 64 -5.72 -2.37 -6.33
N TRP A 65 -5.32 -3.57 -5.94
CA TRP A 65 -5.83 -4.23 -4.73
C TRP A 65 -5.61 -3.42 -3.44
N ASN A 66 -4.69 -2.46 -3.43
CA ASN A 66 -4.51 -1.56 -2.29
C ASN A 66 -5.70 -0.60 -2.13
N ASP A 67 -6.24 -0.09 -3.24
CA ASP A 67 -7.39 0.83 -3.22
C ASP A 67 -8.62 0.15 -2.62
N VAL A 68 -8.84 -1.14 -2.95
CA VAL A 68 -9.92 -1.95 -2.37
C VAL A 68 -9.63 -2.28 -0.90
N ALA A 69 -8.40 -2.67 -0.58
CA ALA A 69 -7.97 -3.03 0.77
C ALA A 69 -8.15 -1.89 1.78
N ASP A 70 -7.90 -0.65 1.37
CA ASP A 70 -8.07 0.55 2.20
C ASP A 70 -9.54 0.79 2.61
N THR A 71 -10.50 0.23 1.88
CA THR A 71 -11.94 0.24 2.25
C THR A 71 -12.35 -0.89 3.19
N VAL A 72 -11.52 -1.92 3.34
CA VAL A 72 -11.84 -3.16 4.08
C VAL A 72 -11.13 -3.18 5.41
N PHE A 73 -9.82 -2.94 5.38
CA PHE A 73 -9.07 -2.84 6.61
C PHE A 73 -9.34 -1.47 7.21
N PRO A 74 -9.45 -1.36 8.54
CA PRO A 74 -9.23 -0.06 9.14
C PRO A 74 -7.92 0.40 8.55
N SER A 75 -7.93 1.56 7.91
CA SER A 75 -6.71 2.22 7.52
C SER A 75 -5.77 2.05 8.70
N LEU A 76 -4.49 1.77 8.44
CA LEU A 76 -3.48 1.79 9.50
C LEU A 76 -3.31 3.23 10.08
N SER A 77 -4.36 4.06 9.99
CA SER A 77 -4.63 5.44 10.35
C SER A 77 -4.66 5.73 11.84
N SER A 78 -4.00 4.93 12.68
CA SER A 78 -3.41 5.58 13.85
C SER A 78 -2.03 6.14 13.53
N LEU A 79 -1.39 5.69 12.46
CA LEU A 79 -0.36 6.45 11.78
C LEU A 79 -1.05 7.13 10.61
N ARG A 80 -1.52 8.37 10.79
CA ARG A 80 -1.22 9.35 9.76
C ARG A 80 0.24 9.10 9.43
N ARG A 81 0.53 8.60 8.22
CA ARG A 81 1.89 8.44 7.72
C ARG A 81 2.41 9.85 7.46
N SER A 82 2.52 10.63 8.53
CA SER A 82 3.24 11.88 8.52
C SER A 82 4.61 11.53 7.96
N MET A 83 4.93 12.10 6.80
CA MET A 83 6.22 11.93 6.12
C MET A 83 7.32 12.70 6.86
N THR A 84 7.36 12.53 8.18
CA THR A 84 8.34 13.15 9.06
C THR A 84 9.47 12.18 9.40
N VAL A 85 10.62 12.76 9.70
CA VAL A 85 11.80 12.03 10.18
C VAL A 85 11.47 11.22 11.44
N ALA A 86 10.65 11.75 12.34
CA ALA A 86 10.26 11.05 13.57
C ALA A 86 9.47 9.77 13.27
N ALA A 87 8.48 9.84 12.39
CA ALA A 87 7.70 8.68 11.97
C ALA A 87 8.55 7.67 11.17
N PHE A 88 9.48 8.13 10.34
CA PHE A 88 10.41 7.25 9.64
C PHE A 88 11.34 6.51 10.62
N LYS A 89 11.92 7.21 11.60
CA LYS A 89 12.73 6.58 12.66
C LYS A 89 11.95 5.54 13.45
N GLN A 90 10.69 5.83 13.78
CA GLN A 90 9.83 4.89 14.48
C GLN A 90 9.64 3.60 13.67
N ARG A 91 9.35 3.72 12.37
CA ARG A 91 9.22 2.55 11.47
C ARG A 91 10.52 1.75 11.39
N LEU A 92 11.68 2.42 11.28
CA LEU A 92 12.97 1.74 11.25
C LEU A 92 13.29 1.04 12.58
N SER A 93 12.85 1.58 13.72
CA SER A 93 13.10 1.00 15.05
C SER A 93 12.36 -0.33 15.30
N GLU A 94 11.43 -0.72 14.43
CA GLU A 94 10.78 -2.02 14.48
C GLU A 94 11.72 -3.16 14.02
N TYR A 95 12.85 -2.82 13.38
CA TYR A 95 13.88 -3.75 12.96
C TYR A 95 15.07 -3.75 13.93
N PRO A 96 15.82 -4.86 14.05
CA PRO A 96 17.07 -4.88 14.80
C PRO A 96 18.10 -3.87 14.25
N ASP A 97 18.86 -3.21 15.13
CA ASP A 97 19.87 -2.22 14.76
C ASP A 97 20.97 -2.76 13.82
N ASP A 98 21.21 -4.07 13.81
CA ASP A 98 22.21 -4.74 12.99
C ASP A 98 21.64 -5.36 11.70
N ALA A 99 20.34 -5.16 11.43
CA ALA A 99 19.74 -5.59 10.19
C ALA A 99 20.36 -4.85 8.99
N LEU A 100 20.80 -5.61 7.97
CA LEU A 100 21.27 -5.03 6.72
C LEU A 100 20.10 -4.35 5.99
N CYS A 101 20.26 -3.09 5.58
CA CYS A 101 19.25 -2.35 4.83
C CYS A 101 19.87 -1.44 3.77
N CYS A 102 19.10 -1.12 2.73
CA CYS A 102 19.42 -0.15 1.69
C CYS A 102 18.16 0.67 1.40
N GLY A 103 18.29 1.99 1.26
CA GLY A 103 17.16 2.86 0.98
C GLY A 103 17.62 4.28 0.64
N THR A 104 16.73 5.04 0.03
CA THR A 104 16.90 6.47 -0.29
C THR A 104 16.03 7.30 0.65
N PHE A 105 16.52 8.46 1.05
CA PHE A 105 15.85 9.35 1.99
C PHE A 105 15.74 10.75 1.37
N TRP A 106 14.54 11.31 1.43
CA TRP A 106 14.18 12.58 0.80
C TRP A 106 13.47 13.49 1.81
N LEU A 107 13.69 14.79 1.69
CA LEU A 107 13.19 15.84 2.57
C LEU A 107 12.39 16.88 1.78
N ASP A 108 11.73 17.77 2.50
CA ASP A 108 10.98 18.91 1.94
C ASP A 108 11.83 19.74 0.98
N SER A 109 13.11 19.93 1.31
CA SER A 109 14.08 20.63 0.49
C SER A 109 14.29 20.01 -0.89
N ASP A 110 14.12 18.69 -1.03
CA ASP A 110 14.28 18.01 -2.31
C ASP A 110 13.07 18.28 -3.21
N PHE A 111 11.86 18.30 -2.65
CA PHE A 111 10.65 18.69 -3.38
C PHE A 111 10.73 20.17 -3.81
N LEU A 112 11.20 21.05 -2.92
CA LEU A 112 11.43 22.47 -3.24
C LEU A 112 12.54 22.70 -4.26
N ALA A 113 13.49 21.77 -4.39
CA ALA A 113 14.53 21.84 -5.40
C ALA A 113 13.97 21.54 -6.81
N LEU A 114 12.93 20.71 -6.91
CA LEU A 114 12.20 20.44 -8.14
C LEU A 114 11.22 21.56 -8.47
N ASP A 115 10.43 22.00 -7.48
CA ASP A 115 9.49 23.10 -7.62
C ASP A 115 9.47 23.98 -6.36
N SER A 116 10.07 25.16 -6.47
CA SER A 116 10.16 26.11 -5.36
C SER A 116 8.85 26.86 -5.06
N THR A 117 7.78 26.62 -5.84
CA THR A 117 6.48 27.24 -5.65
C THR A 117 5.54 26.45 -4.75
N LEU A 118 5.93 25.23 -4.37
CA LEU A 118 5.11 24.34 -3.55
C LEU A 118 4.84 24.93 -2.16
N THR A 119 3.60 24.82 -1.72
CA THR A 119 3.22 25.07 -0.33
C THR A 119 3.55 23.86 0.53
N GLN A 120 3.49 24.02 1.86
CA GLN A 120 3.69 22.88 2.77
C GLN A 120 2.64 21.78 2.53
N ASP A 121 1.40 22.16 2.27
CA ASP A 121 0.32 21.21 2.02
C ASP A 121 0.56 20.44 0.71
N ASP A 122 1.08 21.11 -0.34
CA ASP A 122 1.45 20.44 -1.60
C ASP A 122 2.59 19.44 -1.39
N ILE A 123 3.60 19.81 -0.58
CA ILE A 123 4.74 18.93 -0.27
C ILE A 123 4.26 17.72 0.53
N ASP A 124 3.44 17.94 1.56
CA ASP A 124 2.90 16.87 2.40
C ASP A 124 2.09 15.88 1.53
N ALA A 125 1.22 16.38 0.65
CA ALA A 125 0.44 15.55 -0.27
C ALA A 125 1.34 14.81 -1.29
N ALA A 126 2.33 15.49 -1.87
CA ALA A 126 3.21 14.88 -2.86
C ALA A 126 4.11 13.80 -2.24
N MET A 127 4.56 14.00 -0.99
CA MET A 127 5.31 12.98 -0.26
C MET A 127 4.44 11.77 0.08
N GLU A 128 3.19 11.98 0.51
CA GLU A 128 2.25 10.89 0.75
C GLU A 128 1.99 10.09 -0.54
N LEU A 129 1.73 10.78 -1.65
CA LEU A 129 1.51 10.15 -2.95
C LEU A 129 2.76 9.40 -3.44
N ALA A 130 3.93 10.02 -3.38
CA ALA A 130 5.18 9.40 -3.78
C ALA A 130 5.46 8.11 -2.99
N GLN A 131 5.24 8.13 -1.67
CA GLN A 131 5.40 6.97 -0.80
C GLN A 131 4.35 5.88 -1.05
N HIS A 132 3.13 6.26 -1.40
CA HIS A 132 2.03 5.33 -1.68
C HIS A 132 2.23 4.60 -3.01
N CYS A 133 2.62 5.35 -4.06
CA CYS A 133 2.76 4.84 -5.42
C CYS A 133 4.21 4.42 -5.74
N HIS A 134 5.03 4.13 -4.74
CA HIS A 134 6.40 3.69 -4.95
C HIS A 134 6.43 2.24 -5.47
N ASP A 135 6.84 2.06 -6.74
CA ASP A 135 7.05 0.75 -7.38
C ASP A 135 8.53 0.32 -7.26
N ALA A 136 8.79 -0.98 -7.16
CA ALA A 136 10.16 -1.51 -7.14
C ALA A 136 10.89 -1.40 -8.50
N ASN A 137 10.14 -1.37 -9.60
CA ASN A 137 10.63 -1.13 -10.95
C ASN A 137 11.01 0.34 -11.16
N ASP A 138 10.26 1.25 -10.53
CA ASP A 138 10.47 2.70 -10.58
C ASP A 138 11.11 3.18 -9.27
N GLY A 139 12.44 3.20 -9.25
CA GLY A 139 13.19 3.58 -8.05
C GLY A 139 12.78 4.94 -7.48
N PHE A 140 12.86 5.09 -6.15
CA PHE A 140 12.48 6.32 -5.46
C PHE A 140 13.49 7.45 -5.72
N ASN A 141 13.29 8.19 -6.82
CA ASN A 141 14.25 9.11 -7.44
C ASN A 141 13.63 10.47 -7.85
N TRP A 142 14.44 11.40 -8.35
CA TRP A 142 13.98 12.75 -8.77
C TRP A 142 12.80 12.75 -9.74
N SER A 143 12.76 11.82 -10.71
CA SER A 143 11.67 11.71 -11.66
C SER A 143 10.38 11.25 -10.99
N HIS A 144 10.47 10.32 -10.03
CA HIS A 144 9.32 9.87 -9.23
C HIS A 144 8.77 10.99 -8.35
N LEU A 145 9.65 11.78 -7.72
CA LEU A 145 9.25 12.95 -6.93
C LEU A 145 8.57 14.01 -7.81
N GLN A 146 9.10 14.27 -9.01
CA GLN A 146 8.49 15.22 -9.95
C GLN A 146 7.11 14.75 -10.41
N TRP A 147 6.95 13.45 -10.70
CA TRP A 147 5.65 12.88 -11.04
C TRP A 147 4.63 13.12 -9.92
N ALA A 148 4.99 12.83 -8.67
CA ALA A 148 4.07 13.05 -7.54
C ALA A 148 3.70 14.53 -7.35
N ILE A 149 4.66 15.45 -7.57
CA ILE A 149 4.39 16.89 -7.58
C ILE A 149 3.39 17.27 -8.68
N ASP A 150 3.59 16.73 -9.89
CA ASP A 150 2.74 17.04 -11.03
C ASP A 150 1.30 16.55 -10.82
N GLU A 151 1.11 15.36 -10.24
CA GLU A 151 -0.22 14.82 -9.92
C GLU A 151 -0.95 15.65 -8.87
N VAL A 152 -0.28 16.01 -7.76
CA VAL A 152 -0.89 16.88 -6.73
C VAL A 152 -1.34 18.22 -7.31
N LYS A 153 -0.55 18.80 -8.22
CA LYS A 153 -0.91 20.08 -8.86
C LYS A 153 -2.03 19.94 -9.89
N ARG A 154 -2.26 18.74 -10.45
CA ARG A 154 -3.42 18.46 -11.32
C ARG A 154 -4.72 18.33 -10.53
N GLY A 155 -4.63 17.99 -9.24
CA GLY A 155 -5.78 17.89 -8.35
C GLY A 155 -6.58 16.59 -8.52
N GLU A 156 -5.92 15.53 -8.97
CA GLU A 156 -6.38 14.14 -8.83
C GLU A 156 -6.04 13.62 -7.43
#